data_AF-A0AAD6TUV3-F1
#
_entry.id   AF-A0AAD6TUV3-F1
#
_cell.length_a   1.000
_cell.length_b   1.000
_cell.length_c   1.000
_cell.angle_alpha   90.00
_cell.angle_beta   90.00
_cell.angle_gamma   90.00
#
_symmetry.space_group_name_H-M   'P 1'
#
loop_
_entity.id
_entity.type
_entity.pdbx_description
1 polymer ?
#
loop_
_entity_poly.entity_id
_entity_poly.type
_entity_poly.pdbx_seq_one_letter_code
_entity_poly.pdbx_strand_id
1 'polypeptide(L)'
;MTQLNDFPNEILLHIFPHMPLKSLIAAYGVSKLWRHLAPLAEIIPPRRGLLDLYFNIMESPIFERTRPWLLDNLRPFNREAYIEALLAQHDYLPDDFRIWILEWPAKAVIAC
;
A
#
# COMPACT_ATOMS: atom_id res chain seq x y z
N MET A 1 -8.86 -26.37 14.51
CA MET A 1 -8.92 -25.36 13.44
C MET A 1 -7.53 -24.80 13.28
N THR A 2 -6.90 -25.00 12.14
CA THR A 2 -5.58 -24.45 11.83
C THR A 2 -5.72 -22.95 11.59
N GLN A 3 -5.01 -22.14 12.37
CA GLN A 3 -4.91 -20.71 12.19
C GLN A 3 -3.84 -20.40 11.13
N LEU A 4 -3.92 -19.23 10.48
CA LEU A 4 -2.91 -18.87 9.47
C LEU A 4 -1.49 -18.79 10.06
N ASN A 5 -1.36 -18.54 11.37
CA ASN A 5 -0.09 -18.52 12.08
C ASN A 5 0.51 -19.92 12.33
N ASP A 6 -0.24 -20.97 12.06
CA ASP A 6 0.22 -22.35 12.19
C ASP A 6 0.92 -22.84 10.90
N PHE A 7 0.90 -22.05 9.83
CA PHE A 7 1.65 -22.36 8.61
C PHE A 7 3.14 -22.10 8.80
N PRO A 8 4.00 -22.89 8.11
CA PRO A 8 5.43 -22.62 8.04
C PRO A 8 5.74 -21.22 7.52
N ASN A 9 6.85 -20.63 7.98
CA ASN A 9 7.26 -19.28 7.58
C ASN A 9 7.41 -19.14 6.07
N GLU A 10 7.89 -20.19 5.40
CA GLU A 10 8.06 -20.27 3.94
C GLU A 10 6.73 -20.04 3.22
N ILE A 11 5.64 -20.61 3.74
CA ILE A 11 4.30 -20.43 3.16
C ILE A 11 3.84 -18.99 3.36
N LEU A 12 4.06 -18.40 4.54
CA LEU A 12 3.73 -16.99 4.79
C LEU A 12 4.53 -16.05 3.87
N LEU A 13 5.82 -16.32 3.68
CA LEU A 13 6.70 -15.57 2.79
C LEU A 13 6.26 -15.65 1.32
N HIS A 14 5.65 -16.76 0.89
CA HIS A 14 5.05 -16.88 -0.44
C HIS A 14 3.71 -16.15 -0.56
N ILE A 15 2.98 -15.94 0.53
CA ILE A 15 1.67 -15.25 0.48
C ILE A 15 1.86 -13.74 0.33
N PHE A 16 2.79 -13.13 1.07
CA PHE A 16 2.95 -11.66 1.10
C PHE A 16 3.14 -10.99 -0.28
N PRO A 17 3.94 -11.52 -1.22
CA PRO A 17 4.13 -10.91 -2.54
C PRO A 17 2.84 -10.75 -3.35
N HIS A 18 1.85 -11.60 -3.10
CA HIS A 18 0.55 -11.58 -3.77
C HIS A 18 -0.47 -10.65 -3.10
N MET A 19 -0.15 -10.10 -1.93
CA MET A 19 -1.03 -9.17 -1.24
C MET A 19 -0.98 -7.77 -1.89
N PRO A 20 -2.13 -7.09 -2.04
CA PRO A 20 -2.14 -5.67 -2.39
C PRO A 20 -1.60 -4.82 -1.22
N LEU A 21 -1.18 -3.58 -1.51
CA LEU A 21 -0.56 -2.68 -0.54
C LEU A 21 -1.35 -2.54 0.78
N LYS A 22 -2.67 -2.37 0.71
CA LYS A 22 -3.51 -2.25 1.91
C LYS A 22 -3.43 -3.47 2.81
N SER A 23 -3.38 -4.66 2.22
CA SER A 23 -3.23 -5.93 2.95
C SER A 23 -1.82 -6.08 3.52
N LEU A 24 -0.79 -5.63 2.79
CA LEU A 24 0.58 -5.56 3.31
C LEU A 24 0.69 -4.59 4.50
N ILE A 25 0.07 -3.42 4.43
CA ILE A 25 0.03 -2.48 5.56
C ILE A 25 -0.66 -3.14 6.76
N ALA A 26 -1.81 -3.78 6.55
CA ALA A 26 -2.54 -4.47 7.60
C ALA A 26 -1.73 -5.62 8.21
N ALA A 27 -0.94 -6.35 7.40
CA ALA A 27 -0.09 -7.45 7.84
C ALA A 27 0.86 -7.05 8.98
N TYR A 28 1.39 -5.82 8.98
CA TYR A 28 2.27 -5.31 10.05
C TYR A 28 1.55 -5.12 11.40
N GLY A 29 0.22 -5.03 11.37
CA GLY A 29 -0.65 -4.92 12.54
C GLY A 29 -1.16 -6.26 13.07
N VAL A 30 -1.05 -7.37 12.30
CA VAL A 30 -1.64 -8.67 12.66
C VAL A 30 -0.93 -9.32 13.85
N SER A 31 0.40 -9.46 13.79
CA SER A 31 1.18 -10.09 14.85
C SER A 31 2.66 -9.69 14.77
N LYS A 32 3.43 -9.98 15.83
CA LYS A 32 4.89 -9.81 15.83
C LYS A 32 5.56 -10.65 14.72
N LEU A 33 5.05 -11.85 14.48
CA LEU A 33 5.54 -12.76 13.44
C LEU A 33 5.36 -12.12 12.05
N TRP A 34 4.16 -11.64 11.74
CA TRP A 34 3.87 -11.04 10.44
C TRP A 34 4.65 -9.75 10.19
N ARG A 35 4.78 -8.91 11.21
CA ARG A 35 5.62 -7.70 11.15
C ARG A 35 7.09 -8.03 10.85
N HIS A 36 7.58 -9.17 11.33
CA HIS A 36 8.94 -9.62 11.07
C HIS A 36 9.09 -10.26 9.68
N LEU A 37 8.13 -11.07 9.23
CA LEU A 37 8.22 -11.80 7.96
C LEU A 37 7.86 -10.97 6.72
N ALA A 38 6.86 -10.08 6.79
CA ALA A 38 6.40 -9.31 5.63
C ALA A 38 7.52 -8.47 4.96
N PRO A 39 8.44 -7.83 5.71
CA PRO A 39 9.62 -7.19 5.12
C PRO A 39 10.52 -8.15 4.34
N LEU A 40 10.65 -9.40 4.78
CA LEU A 40 11.57 -10.40 4.22
C LEU A 40 11.05 -11.07 2.94
N ALA A 41 9.75 -10.95 2.65
CA ALA A 41 9.14 -11.54 1.47
C ALA A 41 9.59 -10.85 0.17
N GLU A 42 9.57 -11.56 -0.96
CA GLU A 42 9.92 -11.04 -2.28
C GLU A 42 8.81 -10.17 -2.89
N ILE A 43 8.48 -9.07 -2.23
CA ILE A 43 7.49 -8.09 -2.72
C ILE A 43 8.07 -7.36 -3.93
N ILE A 44 7.28 -7.27 -5.00
CA ILE A 44 7.67 -6.57 -6.23
C ILE A 44 8.09 -5.12 -5.94
N PRO A 45 9.09 -4.57 -6.67
CA PRO A 45 9.67 -3.26 -6.36
C PRO A 45 8.66 -2.11 -6.21
N PRO A 46 7.62 -1.98 -7.06
CA PRO A 46 6.69 -0.85 -6.97
C PRO A 46 5.89 -0.85 -5.66
N ARG A 47 5.45 -2.04 -5.23
CA ARG A 47 4.68 -2.20 -4.00
C ARG A 47 5.57 -2.07 -2.76
N ARG A 48 6.83 -2.52 -2.83
CA ARG A 48 7.83 -2.25 -1.80
C ARG A 48 8.02 -0.75 -1.60
N GLY A 49 8.25 -0.01 -2.69
CA GLY A 49 8.43 1.44 -2.62
C GLY A 49 7.23 2.17 -2.00
N LEU A 50 6.00 1.77 -2.35
CA LEU A 50 4.79 2.32 -1.70
C LEU A 50 4.70 1.96 -0.22
N LEU A 51 5.07 0.73 0.16
CA LEU A 51 5.04 0.30 1.55
C LEU A 51 6.05 1.09 2.40
N ASP A 52 7.26 1.29 1.89
CA ASP A 52 8.28 2.10 2.55
C ASP A 52 7.84 3.56 2.65
N LEU A 53 7.29 4.13 1.57
CA LEU A 53 6.73 5.48 1.58
C LEU A 53 5.60 5.63 2.61
N TYR A 54 4.72 4.64 2.72
CA TYR A 54 3.64 4.66 3.71
C TYR A 54 4.20 4.76 5.13
N PHE A 55 5.17 3.92 5.50
CA PHE A 55 5.77 3.98 6.83
C PHE A 55 6.51 5.28 7.09
N ASN A 56 7.26 5.79 6.10
CA ASN A 56 7.92 7.10 6.19
C ASN A 56 6.92 8.25 6.43
N ILE A 57 5.74 8.21 5.80
CA ILE A 57 4.70 9.22 6.01
C ILE A 57 4.08 9.08 7.40
N MET A 58 3.79 7.86 7.86
CA MET A 58 3.21 7.64 9.19
C MET A 58 4.15 8.09 10.32
N GLU A 59 5.46 8.04 10.10
CA GLU A 59 6.48 8.53 11.05
C GLU A 59 6.69 10.06 10.99
N SER A 60 6.16 10.72 9.96
CA SER A 60 6.30 12.18 9.80
C SER A 60 5.40 12.95 10.77
N PRO A 61 5.93 13.89 11.57
CA PRO A 61 5.10 14.76 12.41
C PRO A 61 4.10 15.61 11.62
N ILE A 62 4.38 15.86 10.33
CA ILE A 62 3.52 16.65 9.44
C ILE A 62 2.24 15.88 9.11
N PHE A 63 2.30 14.54 9.06
CA PHE A 63 1.14 13.70 8.77
C PHE A 63 0.02 13.94 9.79
N GLU A 64 0.32 13.87 11.08
CA GLU A 64 -0.69 14.14 12.12
C GLU A 64 -1.15 15.60 12.13
N ARG A 65 -0.25 16.55 11.88
CA ARG A 65 -0.60 17.98 11.80
C ARG A 65 -1.60 18.29 10.69
N THR A 66 -1.47 17.63 9.55
CA THR A 66 -2.28 17.90 8.34
C THR A 66 -3.55 17.06 8.27
N ARG A 67 -3.67 16.06 9.15
CA ARG A 67 -4.75 15.07 9.14
C ARG A 67 -6.16 15.66 9.25
N PRO A 68 -6.47 16.63 10.14
CA PRO A 68 -7.81 17.20 10.22
C PRO A 68 -8.23 17.85 8.89
N TRP A 69 -7.36 18.71 8.35
CA TRP A 69 -7.60 19.37 7.07
C TRP A 69 -7.74 18.36 5.93
N LEU A 70 -6.88 17.33 5.88
CA LEU A 70 -6.96 16.28 4.87
C LEU A 70 -8.33 15.58 4.90
N LEU A 71 -8.81 15.21 6.09
CA LEU A 71 -10.09 14.51 6.23
C LEU A 71 -11.27 15.38 5.77
N ASP A 72 -11.23 16.68 6.05
CA ASP A 72 -12.26 17.63 5.64
C ASP A 72 -12.25 17.92 4.13
N ASN A 73 -11.09 17.76 3.48
CA ASN A 73 -10.90 18.08 2.06
C ASN A 73 -10.79 16.85 1.16
N LEU A 74 -10.89 15.64 1.72
CA LEU A 74 -10.78 14.40 0.95
C LEU A 74 -11.95 14.27 -0.03
N ARG A 75 -11.65 14.24 -1.33
CA ARG A 75 -12.66 14.05 -2.38
C ARG A 75 -12.65 12.61 -2.88
N PRO A 76 -13.82 12.06 -3.27
CA PRO A 76 -13.87 10.83 -4.03
C PRO A 76 -13.02 10.96 -5.30
N PHE A 77 -12.17 9.98 -5.55
CA PHE A 77 -11.34 9.91 -6.75
C PHE A 77 -11.47 8.51 -7.34
N ASN A 78 -12.08 8.44 -8.53
CA ASN A 78 -12.21 7.19 -9.29
C ASN A 78 -10.88 6.95 -10.02
N ARG A 79 -10.08 6.04 -9.46
CA ARG A 79 -8.71 5.77 -9.92
C ARG A 79 -8.73 5.00 -11.24
N GLU A 80 -9.66 4.08 -11.38
CA GLU A 80 -9.88 3.25 -12.56
C GLU A 80 -10.23 4.13 -13.76
N ALA A 81 -11.22 5.01 -13.61
CA ALA A 81 -11.59 5.95 -14.67
C ALA A 81 -10.45 6.92 -15.03
N TYR A 82 -9.63 7.32 -14.05
CA TYR A 82 -8.45 8.13 -14.32
C TYR A 82 -7.40 7.40 -15.16
N ILE A 83 -7.13 6.13 -14.85
CA ILE A 83 -6.22 5.29 -15.66
C ILE A 83 -6.79 5.06 -17.07
N GLU A 84 -8.08 4.77 -17.20
CA GLU A 84 -8.75 4.61 -18.49
C GLU A 84 -8.66 5.88 -19.35
N ALA A 85 -8.90 7.05 -18.75
CA ALA A 85 -8.77 8.33 -19.44
C ALA A 85 -7.33 8.62 -19.89
N LEU A 86 -6.32 8.19 -19.13
CA LEU A 86 -4.92 8.32 -19.53
C LEU A 86 -4.56 7.36 -20.66
N LEU A 87 -5.04 6.12 -20.63
CA LEU A 87 -4.83 5.15 -21.71
C LEU A 87 -5.52 5.54 -23.02
N ALA A 88 -6.61 6.31 -22.95
CA ALA A 88 -7.23 6.89 -24.14
C ALA A 88 -6.38 7.99 -24.78
N GLN A 89 -5.44 8.59 -24.04
CA GLN A 89 -4.57 9.69 -24.49
C GLN A 89 -3.14 9.24 -24.77
N HIS A 90 -2.74 8.07 -24.26
CA HIS A 90 -1.37 7.56 -24.31
C HIS A 90 -1.37 6.08 -24.66
N ASP A 91 -0.50 5.69 -25.60
CA ASP A 91 -0.39 4.30 -26.05
C ASP A 91 0.08 3.32 -24.96
N TYR A 92 0.71 3.84 -23.90
CA TYR A 92 1.27 3.03 -22.82
C TYR A 92 1.29 3.78 -21.49
N LEU A 93 1.04 3.04 -20.41
CA LEU A 93 1.30 3.47 -19.04
C LEU A 93 2.18 2.44 -18.32
N PRO A 94 3.26 2.85 -17.63
CA PRO A 94 4.06 1.96 -16.81
C PRO A 94 3.21 1.20 -15.79
N ASP A 95 3.51 -0.09 -15.58
CA ASP A 95 2.81 -0.91 -14.57
C ASP A 95 2.98 -0.33 -13.17
N ASP A 96 4.18 0.14 -12.84
CA ASP A 96 4.51 0.77 -11.57
C ASP A 96 3.60 1.97 -11.31
N PHE A 97 3.41 2.84 -12.30
CA PHE A 97 2.52 3.99 -12.20
C PHE A 97 1.08 3.56 -11.93
N ARG A 98 0.59 2.54 -12.66
CA ARG A 98 -0.75 1.99 -12.45
C ARG A 98 -0.92 1.44 -11.04
N ILE A 99 0.04 0.66 -10.54
CA ILE A 99 0.05 0.13 -9.17
C ILE A 99 -0.02 1.27 -8.16
N TRP A 100 0.77 2.33 -8.34
CA TRP A 100 0.80 3.47 -7.43
C TRP A 100 -0.55 4.17 -7.35
N ILE A 101 -1.16 4.49 -8.49
CA ILE A 101 -2.45 5.18 -8.53
C ILE A 101 -3.56 4.31 -7.92
N LEU A 102 -3.61 3.02 -8.28
CA LEU A 102 -4.67 2.11 -7.87
C LEU A 102 -4.56 1.70 -6.40
N GLU A 103 -3.35 1.47 -5.89
CA GLU A 103 -3.16 0.88 -4.57
C GLU A 103 -2.98 1.93 -3.44
N TRP A 104 -2.55 3.16 -3.75
CA TRP A 104 -2.23 4.15 -2.70
C TRP A 104 -3.43 4.48 -1.79
N PRO A 105 -3.28 4.40 -0.45
CA PRO A 105 -4.37 4.73 0.46
C PRO A 105 -4.70 6.22 0.43
N ALA A 106 -5.94 6.58 0.08
CA ALA A 106 -6.37 7.98 -0.04
C ALA A 106 -6.14 8.83 1.23
N LYS A 107 -6.13 8.19 2.41
CA LYS A 107 -5.93 8.84 3.71
C LYS A 107 -4.46 8.94 4.13
N ALA A 108 -3.54 8.33 3.39
CA ALA A 108 -2.11 8.38 3.65
C ALA A 108 -1.48 9.49 2.80
N VAL A 109 -1.91 10.74 2.98
CA VAL A 109 -1.42 11.89 2.21
C VAL A 109 -1.06 12.99 3.18
N ILE A 110 0.03 13.72 2.89
CA ILE A 110 0.40 14.94 3.62
C ILE A 110 -0.16 16.12 2.84
N ALA A 111 -0.94 16.98 3.51
CA ALA A 111 -1.39 18.23 2.90
C ALA A 111 -0.25 19.26 2.91
N CYS A 112 -0.14 20.02 1.83
CA CYS A 112 0.79 21.14 1.70
C CYS A 112 0.18 22.43 2.24
#